data_AF-A0AAD9LDY0-F1
#
_entry.id   AF-A0AAD9LDY0-F1
#
_cell.length_a   1.000
_cell.length_b   1.000
_cell.length_c   1.000
_cell.angle_alpha   90.00
_cell.angle_beta   90.00
_cell.angle_gamma   90.00
#
_symmetry.space_group_name_H-M   'P 1'
#
loop_
_entity.id
_entity.type
_entity.pdbx_description
1 polymer ?
#
loop_
_entity_poly.entity_id
_entity_poly.type
_entity_poly.pdbx_seq_one_letter_code
_entity_poly.pdbx_strand_id
1 'polypeptide(L)' 'MVIPTHWFFKLPIAKDRVRFLRLYTTVSVAMGVGLGLLAHRPCYTSEPLKPSLLYRMHLKRKLANKEITQEQYDKYLNYH' A
#
# COMPACT_ATOMS: atom_id res chain seq x y z
N MET A 1 15.31 9.61 -4.45
CA MET A 1 14.49 9.11 -5.57
C MET A 1 14.01 10.31 -6.39
N VAL A 2 14.49 10.49 -7.60
CA VAL A 2 14.02 11.55 -8.50
C VAL A 2 12.85 10.96 -9.29
N ILE A 3 11.62 11.24 -8.84
CA ILE A 3 10.42 10.88 -9.61
C ILE A 3 10.48 11.69 -10.92
N PRO A 4 10.33 11.07 -12.09
CA PRO A 4 10.43 11.78 -13.37
C PRO A 4 9.17 12.63 -13.57
N THR A 5 9.18 13.82 -12.97
CA THR A 5 8.08 14.81 -13.01
C THR A 5 7.72 15.21 -14.44
N HIS A 6 8.63 15.03 -15.40
CA HIS A 6 8.39 15.28 -16.82
C HIS A 6 7.21 14.47 -17.40
N TRP A 7 6.91 13.27 -16.87
CA TRP A 7 5.76 12.49 -17.30
C TRP A 7 4.43 13.11 -16.85
N PHE A 8 4.40 13.66 -15.63
CA PHE A 8 3.20 14.31 -15.09
C PHE A 8 2.88 15.60 -15.84
N PHE A 9 3.89 16.32 -16.34
CA PHE A 9 3.70 17.52 -17.16
C PHE A 9 3.16 17.26 -18.57
N LYS A 10 3.07 16.00 -19.02
CA LYS A 10 2.42 15.62 -20.29
C LYS A 10 0.89 15.52 -20.17
N LEU A 11 0.34 15.54 -18.96
CA LEU A 11 -1.11 15.49 -18.74
C LEU A 11 -1.76 16.84 -19.09
N PRO A 12 -2.99 16.84 -19.65
CA PRO A 12 -3.68 18.08 -20.04
C PRO A 12 -3.93 19.03 -18.86
N ILE A 13 -4.03 18.48 -17.64
CA ILE A 13 -4.19 19.22 -16.38
C ILE A 13 -2.90 20.00 -16.02
N ALA A 14 -1.75 19.58 -16.53
CA ALA A 14 -0.45 20.17 -16.26
C ALA A 14 -0.02 21.25 -17.28
N LYS A 15 -0.93 21.66 -18.17
CA LYS A 15 -0.71 22.75 -19.14
C LYS A 15 -0.37 24.07 -18.43
N ASP A 16 -1.00 24.33 -17.29
CA ASP A 16 -0.61 25.37 -16.34
C ASP A 16 0.24 24.77 -15.21
N ARG A 17 1.56 24.92 -15.34
CA ARG A 17 2.55 24.31 -14.45
C ARG A 17 2.46 24.84 -13.02
N VAL A 18 2.11 26.12 -12.85
CA VAL A 18 2.02 26.75 -11.52
C VAL A 18 0.79 26.24 -10.79
N ARG A 19 -0.35 26.19 -11.48
CA ARG A 19 -1.59 25.66 -10.92
C ARG A 19 -1.47 24.17 -10.60
N PHE A 20 -0.84 23.38 -11.47
CA PHE A 20 -0.58 21.96 -11.24
C PHE A 20 0.32 21.75 -10.01
N LEU A 21 1.41 22.50 -9.88
CA LEU A 21 2.32 22.34 -8.75
C LEU A 21 1.63 22.68 -7.42
N ARG A 22 0.81 23.74 -7.37
CA ARG A 22 0.01 24.08 -6.19
C ARG A 22 -1.01 22.99 -5.83
N LEU A 23 -1.68 22.42 -6.83
CA LEU A 23 -2.62 21.32 -6.62
C LEU A 23 -1.89 20.07 -6.12
N TYR A 24 -0.75 19.73 -6.73
CA TYR A 24 0.05 18.58 -6.36
C TYR A 24 0.56 18.68 -4.92
N THR A 25 1.10 19.84 -4.51
CA THR A 25 1.59 20.04 -3.14
C THR A 25 0.46 20.00 -2.12
N THR A 26 -0.66 20.67 -2.39
CA THR A 26 -1.82 20.66 -1.47
C THR A 26 -2.40 19.26 -1.29
N VAL A 27 -2.56 18.51 -2.38
CA VAL A 27 -3.02 17.11 -2.32
C VAL A 27 -2.02 16.22 -1.59
N SER A 28 -0.72 16.39 -1.84
CA SER A 28 0.33 15.61 -1.17
C SER A 28 0.32 15.85 0.35
N VAL A 29 0.19 17.10 0.78
CA VAL A 29 0.09 17.45 2.20
C VAL A 29 -1.19 16.90 2.82
N ALA A 30 -2.34 17.08 2.16
CA ALA A 30 -3.61 16.55 2.63
C ALA A 30 -3.59 15.03 2.77
N MET A 31 -3.00 14.32 1.81
CA MET A 31 -2.83 12.88 1.84
C MET A 31 -1.89 12.44 2.97
N GLY A 32 -0.78 13.15 3.17
CA GLY A 32 0.15 12.87 4.28
C GLY A 32 -0.52 13.01 5.65
N VAL A 33 -1.27 14.09 5.87
CA VAL A 33 -2.03 14.30 7.11
C VAL A 33 -3.12 13.23 7.28
N GLY A 34 -3.87 12.92 6.22
CA GLY A 34 -4.92 11.90 6.27
C GLY A 34 -4.38 10.51 6.63
N LEU A 35 -3.25 10.11 6.04
CA LEU A 35 -2.59 8.85 6.38
C LEU A 35 -2.08 8.84 7.83
N GLY A 36 -1.52 9.95 8.31
CA GLY A 36 -1.09 10.09 9.71
C GLY A 36 -2.25 9.94 10.70
N LEU A 37 -3.40 10.54 10.41
CA LEU A 37 -4.60 10.42 11.25
C LEU A 37 -5.18 9.00 11.25
N LEU A 38 -5.17 8.31 10.10
CA LEU A 38 -5.58 6.91 10.01
C LEU A 38 -4.64 6.00 10.80
N ALA A 39 -3.33 6.25 10.76
CA ALA A 39 -2.34 5.48 11.50
C ALA A 39 -2.45 5.63 13.02
N HIS A 40 -2.95 6.77 13.52
CA HIS A 40 -3.08 7.05 14.95
C HIS A 40 -4.23 6.27 15.64
N ARG A 41 -5.00 5.44 14.94
CA ARG A 41 -6.02 4.58 15.56
C ARG A 41 -5.59 3.11 15.56
N PRO A 42 -4.57 2.70 16.33
CA PRO A 42 -4.26 1.30 16.49
C PRO A 42 -5.42 0.60 17.21
N CYS A 43 -6.01 -0.39 16.56
CA CYS A 43 -7.03 -1.23 17.15
C CYS A 43 -6.32 -2.40 17.86
N TYR A 44 -6.12 -2.28 19.17
CA TYR A 44 -5.55 -3.36 19.99
C TYR A 44 -6.64 -4.38 20.32
N THR A 45 -7.07 -5.14 19.32
CA THR A 45 -7.98 -6.28 19.52
C THR A 45 -7.18 -7.51 19.93
N SER A 46 -7.67 -8.26 20.91
CA SER A 46 -7.12 -9.58 21.28
C SER A 46 -7.43 -10.68 20.24
N GLU A 47 -8.02 -10.33 19.09
CA GLU A 47 -8.26 -11.27 18.01
C GLU A 47 -6.94 -11.79 17.43
N PRO A 48 -6.85 -13.10 17.11
CA PRO A 48 -5.69 -13.63 16.40
C PRO A 48 -5.53 -12.87 15.10
N LEU A 49 -4.30 -12.41 14.84
CA LEU A 49 -3.97 -11.55 13.70
C LEU A 49 -4.37 -12.27 12.40
N LYS A 50 -5.49 -11.86 11.80
CA LYS A 50 -5.88 -12.37 10.48
C LYS A 50 -4.77 -11.99 9.49
N PRO A 51 -4.24 -12.96 8.72
CA PRO A 51 -3.15 -12.67 7.79
C PRO A 51 -3.57 -11.61 6.78
N SER A 52 -2.72 -10.59 6.63
CA SER A 52 -2.95 -9.48 5.70
C SER A 52 -3.07 -9.97 4.26
N LEU A 53 -3.75 -9.20 3.39
CA LEU A 53 -3.88 -9.53 1.97
C LEU A 53 -2.52 -9.75 1.30
N LEU A 54 -1.53 -8.91 1.64
CA LEU A 54 -0.16 -9.02 1.12
C LEU A 54 0.50 -10.33 1.57
N TYR A 55 0.32 -10.72 2.83
CA TYR A 55 0.86 -11.97 3.34
C TYR A 55 0.21 -13.20 2.66
N ARG A 56 -1.11 -13.17 2.42
CA ARG A 56 -1.81 -14.22 1.67
C ARG A 56 -1.29 -14.35 0.24
N MET A 57 -1.05 -13.23 -0.45
CA MET A 57 -0.47 -13.23 -1.80
C MET A 57 0.96 -13.77 -1.80
N HIS A 58 1.77 -13.39 -0.81
CA HIS A 58 3.11 -13.92 -0.63
C HIS A 58 3.12 -15.44 -0.43
N LEU A 59 2.26 -15.96 0.44
CA LEU A 59 2.12 -17.41 0.64
C LEU A 59 1.65 -18.13 -0.63
N LYS A 60 0.71 -17.56 -1.39
CA LYS A 60 0.29 -18.12 -2.69
C LYS A 60 1.45 -18.17 -3.69
N ARG A 61 2.30 -17.14 -3.72
CA ARG A 61 3.50 -17.13 -4.55
C ARG A 61 4.49 -18.22 -4.14
N LYS A 62 4.72 -18.39 -2.83
CA LYS A 62 5.58 -19.47 -2.32
C LYS A 62 5.06 -20.86 -2.64
N LEU A 63 3.75 -21.06 -2.55
CA LEU A 63 3.09 -22.31 -2.94
C LEU A 63 3.25 -22.58 -4.45
N ALA A 64 3.06 -21.56 -5.28
CA ALA A 64 3.29 -21.65 -6.72
C ALA A 64 4.76 -21.98 -7.07
N ASN A 65 5.70 -21.46 -6.29
CA ASN A 65 7.13 -21.74 -6.42
C ASN A 65 7.54 -23.11 -5.85
N LYS A 66 6.62 -23.87 -5.24
CA LYS A 66 6.88 -25.14 -4.53
C LYS A 66 7.89 -25.01 -3.37
N GLU A 67 8.03 -23.81 -2.82
CA GLU A 67 8.88 -23.54 -1.64
C GLU A 67 8.22 -24.03 -0.34
N ILE A 68 6.90 -24.19 -0.35
CA ILE A 68 6.09 -24.66 0.77
C ILE A 68 5.11 -25.73 0.30
N THR A 69 4.77 -26.67 1.18
CA THR A 69 3.70 -27.65 0.94
C THR A 69 2.31 -27.06 1.21
N GLN A 70 1.28 -27.71 0.67
CA GLN A 70 -0.12 -27.31 0.90
C GLN A 70 -0.48 -27.29 2.40
N GLU A 71 0.00 -28.26 3.16
CA GLU A 71 -0.19 -28.33 4.62
C GLU A 71 0.42 -27.13 5.35
N GLN A 72 1.61 -26.69 4.92
CA GLN A 72 2.27 -25.50 5.46
C GLN A 72 1.50 -24.23 5.11
N TYR A 73 0.99 -24.12 3.88
CA TYR A 73 0.16 -23.00 3.44
C TYR A 73 -1.09 -22.85 4.33
N ASP A 74 -1.82 -23.94 4.57
CA ASP A 74 -3.04 -23.91 5.39
C ASP A 74 -2.74 -23.59 6.86
N LYS A 75 -1.62 -24.09 7.39
CA LYS A 75 -1.14 -23.76 8.74
C LYS A 75 -0.78 -22.28 8.90
N TYR A 76 -0.12 -21.68 7.89
CA TYR A 76 0.24 -20.25 7.94
C TYR A 76 -0.95 -19.33 7.71
N LEU A 77 -1.99 -19.81 7.03
CA LEU A 77 -3.20 -19.03 6.76
C LEU A 77 -4.17 -19.02 7.95
N ASN A 78 -4.26 -20.13 8.67
CA ASN A 78 -5.11 -20.30 9.84
C ASN A 78 -4.25 -20.45 11.10
N TYR A 79 -3.41 -19.45 11.37
CA TYR A 79 -2.60 -19.41 12.59
C TYR A 79 -3.55 -19.30 13.79
N HIS A 80 -3.73 -20.42 14.50
CA HIS A 80 -4.59 -20.55 15.66
C HIS A 80 -3.77 -20.93 16.88
#